data_AF-A0A8J6PCX5-F1
#
_entry.id   AF-A0A8J6PCX5-F1
#
_cell.length_a   1.000
_cell.length_b   1.000
_cell.length_c   1.000
_cell.angle_alpha   90.00
_cell.angle_beta   90.00
_cell.angle_gamma   90.00
#
_symmetry.space_group_name_H-M   'P 1'
#
loop_
_entity.id
_entity.type
_entity.pdbx_description
1 polymer ?
#
loop_
_entity_poly.entity_id
_entity_poly.type
_entity_poly.pdbx_seq_one_letter_code
_entity_poly.pdbx_strand_id
1 'polypeptide(L)'
;TEAYAKVFFDRSHQDIDALINREYSLDYDPSRDFAAAHQGAPGAATAVDAALRLDTTVMLVDDPVKRVDNMTMAWGLEARVPFLDHEFVELAATCPAELKLAHGGKGVLKEASRKLLPSAIIDRTKGYFPVPGIRHLHGEVLDLVRDALNSDSARDRALYRPEAVEQLFAAPNETRTTLGSNALWQVALLEMWLQTMEGIRVGGSRG
;
A
#
# COMPACT_ATOMS: atom_id res chain seq x y z
N THR A 1 2.17 -10.60 14.77
CA THR A 1 1.30 -10.43 13.58
C THR A 1 0.00 -9.68 13.85
N GLU A 2 -0.81 -10.03 14.85
CA GLU A 2 -2.14 -9.39 15.02
C GLU A 2 -2.08 -7.86 15.20
N ALA A 3 -1.19 -7.36 16.06
CA ALA A 3 -1.00 -5.92 16.25
C ALA A 3 -0.54 -5.21 14.98
N TYR A 4 0.28 -5.88 14.16
CA TYR A 4 0.73 -5.36 12.87
C TYR A 4 -0.42 -5.31 11.86
N ALA A 5 -1.21 -6.39 11.78
CA ALA A 5 -2.35 -6.47 10.87
C ALA A 5 -3.38 -5.36 11.13
N LYS A 6 -3.66 -5.02 12.39
CA LYS A 6 -4.56 -3.91 12.76
C LYS A 6 -4.15 -2.55 12.20
N VAL A 7 -2.87 -2.36 11.90
CA VAL A 7 -2.32 -1.07 11.45
C VAL A 7 -1.99 -1.07 9.96
N PHE A 8 -1.59 -2.21 9.40
CA PHE A 8 -1.03 -2.30 8.05
C PHE A 8 -1.89 -3.11 7.06
N PHE A 9 -2.82 -3.94 7.54
CA PHE A 9 -3.68 -4.71 6.64
C PHE A 9 -4.89 -3.86 6.30
N ASP A 10 -5.12 -3.70 4.99
CA ASP A 10 -6.20 -2.85 4.50
C ASP A 10 -7.55 -3.58 4.44
N ARG A 11 -7.53 -4.90 4.28
CA ARG A 11 -8.69 -5.77 4.25
C ARG A 11 -8.38 -7.08 4.97
N SER A 12 -9.40 -7.69 5.56
CA SER A 12 -9.28 -9.06 6.05
C SER A 12 -9.34 -10.05 4.89
N HIS A 13 -8.84 -11.27 5.11
CA HIS A 13 -8.98 -12.37 4.13
C HIS A 13 -10.44 -12.63 3.77
N GLN A 14 -11.33 -12.56 4.77
CA GLN A 14 -12.77 -12.72 4.56
C GLN A 14 -13.36 -11.62 3.64
N ASP A 15 -12.89 -10.37 3.77
CA ASP A 15 -13.34 -9.29 2.88
C ASP A 15 -12.88 -9.52 1.44
N ILE A 16 -11.68 -10.09 1.24
CA ILE A 16 -11.18 -10.46 -0.09
C ILE A 16 -12.00 -11.61 -0.67
N ASP A 17 -12.25 -12.68 0.10
CA ASP A 17 -13.06 -13.82 -0.33
C ASP A 17 -14.50 -13.44 -0.68
N ALA A 18 -15.06 -12.44 -0.01
CA ALA A 18 -16.38 -11.90 -0.33
C ALA A 18 -16.40 -11.13 -1.67
N LEU A 19 -15.26 -10.63 -2.14
CA LEU A 19 -15.13 -9.90 -3.41
C LEU A 19 -14.79 -10.80 -4.60
N ILE A 20 -13.95 -11.81 -4.40
CA ILE A 20 -13.43 -12.64 -5.49
C ILE A 20 -14.28 -13.90 -5.70
N ASN A 21 -14.31 -14.38 -6.94
CA ASN A 21 -15.00 -15.61 -7.30
C ASN A 21 -14.37 -16.80 -6.55
N ARG A 22 -15.20 -17.79 -6.21
CA ARG A 22 -14.84 -18.94 -5.38
C ARG A 22 -13.69 -19.76 -5.96
N GLU A 23 -13.51 -19.76 -7.28
CA GLU A 23 -12.37 -20.40 -7.94
C GLU A 23 -11.01 -19.82 -7.49
N TYR A 24 -10.98 -18.53 -7.15
CA TYR A 24 -9.78 -17.83 -6.68
C TYR A 24 -9.69 -17.72 -5.15
N SER A 25 -10.74 -18.13 -4.43
CA SER A 25 -10.73 -18.15 -2.96
C SER A 25 -9.74 -19.17 -2.42
N LEU A 26 -9.09 -18.82 -1.32
CA LEU A 26 -8.15 -19.69 -0.61
C LEU A 26 -8.72 -20.05 0.75
N ASP A 27 -8.48 -21.29 1.19
CA ASP A 27 -8.87 -21.79 2.52
C ASP A 27 -7.93 -21.34 3.65
N TYR A 28 -6.88 -20.59 3.30
CA TYR A 28 -5.91 -19.98 4.21
C TYR A 28 -5.66 -18.51 3.85
N ASP A 29 -5.09 -17.74 4.78
CA ASP A 29 -4.79 -16.31 4.61
C ASP A 29 -3.31 -16.11 4.21
N PRO A 30 -3.00 -16.01 2.90
CA PRO A 30 -1.62 -15.89 2.44
C PRO A 30 -0.97 -14.57 2.91
N SER A 31 -1.76 -13.51 3.10
CA SER A 31 -1.24 -12.20 3.53
C SER A 31 -0.76 -12.26 4.98
N ARG A 32 -1.55 -12.90 5.84
CA ARG A 32 -1.21 -13.10 7.25
C ARG A 32 -0.06 -14.08 7.42
N ASP A 33 -0.02 -15.15 6.63
CA ASP A 33 1.08 -16.10 6.63
C ASP A 33 2.38 -15.45 6.17
N PHE A 34 2.34 -14.64 5.12
CA PHE A 34 3.47 -13.86 4.65
C PHE A 34 4.02 -12.93 5.74
N ALA A 35 3.15 -12.14 6.39
CA ALA A 35 3.55 -11.24 7.47
C ALA A 35 4.07 -12.02 8.69
N ALA A 36 3.46 -13.14 9.03
CA ALA A 36 3.90 -13.99 10.14
C ALA A 36 5.27 -14.61 9.88
N ALA A 37 5.53 -15.11 8.67
CA ALA A 37 6.82 -15.65 8.28
C ALA A 37 7.94 -14.59 8.39
N HIS A 38 7.70 -13.37 7.89
CA HIS A 38 8.68 -12.29 7.98
C HIS A 38 8.93 -11.83 9.42
N GLN A 39 7.88 -11.77 10.25
CA GLN A 39 8.01 -11.37 11.65
C GLN A 39 8.66 -12.47 12.51
N GLY A 40 8.45 -13.74 12.16
CA GLY A 40 9.02 -14.90 12.86
C GLY A 40 10.46 -15.21 12.46
N ALA A 41 10.99 -14.63 11.39
CA ALA A 41 12.36 -14.87 10.95
C ALA A 41 13.38 -14.38 12.01
N PRO A 42 14.50 -15.10 12.21
CA PRO A 42 15.50 -14.77 13.21
C PRO A 42 16.18 -13.43 12.92
N GLY A 43 16.90 -12.88 13.91
CA GLY A 43 17.69 -11.65 13.75
C GLY A 43 16.96 -10.34 14.11
N ALA A 44 15.75 -10.41 14.67
CA ALA A 44 15.08 -9.27 15.29
C ALA A 44 15.12 -9.42 16.82
N ALA A 45 15.58 -8.39 17.53
CA ALA A 45 15.61 -8.39 19.00
C ALA A 45 14.23 -8.08 19.60
N THR A 46 13.43 -7.27 18.90
CA THR A 46 12.09 -6.88 19.32
C THR A 46 11.06 -7.08 18.19
N ALA A 47 9.78 -7.07 18.52
CA ALA A 47 8.70 -7.09 17.53
C ALA A 47 8.73 -5.85 16.62
N VAL A 48 9.25 -4.71 17.11
CA VAL A 48 9.44 -3.49 16.34
C VAL A 48 10.53 -3.70 15.28
N ASP A 49 11.65 -4.33 15.63
CA ASP A 49 12.71 -4.64 14.68
C ASP A 49 12.23 -5.60 13.60
N ALA A 50 11.42 -6.60 13.97
CA ALA A 50 10.82 -7.53 13.01
C ALA A 50 9.88 -6.81 12.02
N ALA A 51 9.07 -5.87 12.52
CA ALA A 51 8.18 -5.06 11.68
C ALA A 51 8.97 -4.09 10.77
N LEU A 52 9.98 -3.41 11.30
CA LEU A 52 10.84 -2.50 10.53
C LEU A 52 11.66 -3.23 9.47
N ARG A 53 12.10 -4.48 9.74
CA ARG A 53 12.74 -5.31 8.73
C ARG A 53 11.81 -5.57 7.56
N LEU A 54 10.59 -6.05 7.82
CA LEU A 54 9.58 -6.26 6.78
C LEU A 54 9.30 -4.96 5.99
N ASP A 55 9.16 -3.84 6.69
CA ASP A 55 8.96 -2.53 6.07
C ASP A 55 10.12 -2.16 5.15
N THR A 56 11.36 -2.29 5.61
CA THR A 56 12.57 -1.91 4.86
C THR A 56 12.85 -2.83 3.67
N THR A 57 12.63 -4.14 3.81
CA THR A 57 13.03 -5.12 2.78
C THR A 57 11.92 -5.47 1.80
N VAL A 58 10.66 -5.16 2.12
CA VAL A 58 9.51 -5.47 1.25
C VAL A 58 8.74 -4.19 0.92
N MET A 59 8.17 -3.53 1.92
CA MET A 59 7.23 -2.42 1.69
C MET A 59 7.89 -1.21 1.03
N LEU A 60 9.03 -0.79 1.56
CA LEU A 60 9.79 0.38 1.10
C LEU A 60 10.24 0.21 -0.35
N VAL A 61 10.65 -1.00 -0.73
CA VAL A 61 11.16 -1.34 -2.07
C VAL A 61 10.04 -1.21 -3.11
N ASP A 62 8.87 -1.77 -2.84
CA ASP A 62 7.80 -1.88 -3.84
C ASP A 62 6.77 -0.73 -3.81
N ASP A 63 6.74 0.09 -2.75
CA ASP A 63 5.80 1.21 -2.66
C ASP A 63 6.49 2.60 -2.76
N PRO A 64 6.99 3.22 -1.67
CA PRO A 64 7.42 4.61 -1.72
C PRO A 64 8.63 4.85 -2.62
N VAL A 65 9.62 3.95 -2.65
CA VAL A 65 10.84 4.14 -3.46
C VAL A 65 10.51 4.01 -4.94
N LYS A 66 9.87 2.90 -5.32
CA LYS A 66 9.42 2.65 -6.70
C LYS A 66 8.52 3.76 -7.24
N ARG A 67 7.61 4.27 -6.42
CA ARG A 67 6.70 5.35 -6.80
C ARG A 67 7.45 6.65 -7.09
N VAL A 68 8.33 7.08 -6.18
CA VAL A 68 9.11 8.30 -6.37
C VAL A 68 9.99 8.18 -7.62
N ASP A 69 10.71 7.07 -7.77
CA ASP A 69 11.61 6.83 -8.91
C ASP A 69 10.85 6.84 -10.26
N ASN A 70 9.82 6.00 -10.40
CA ASN A 70 9.05 5.92 -11.65
C ASN A 70 8.41 7.26 -12.03
N MET A 71 7.87 7.98 -11.05
CA MET A 71 7.21 9.26 -11.31
C MET A 71 8.19 10.35 -11.69
N THR A 72 9.36 10.45 -11.05
CA THR A 72 10.34 11.50 -11.41
C THR A 72 11.07 11.17 -12.71
N MET A 73 11.43 9.91 -12.93
CA MET A 73 12.14 9.48 -14.13
C MET A 73 11.26 9.56 -15.39
N ALA A 74 9.94 9.41 -15.28
CA ALA A 74 9.01 9.68 -16.39
C ALA A 74 9.12 11.12 -16.94
N TRP A 75 9.70 12.04 -16.16
CA TRP A 75 9.96 13.43 -16.54
C TRP A 75 11.45 13.78 -16.58
N GLY A 76 12.33 12.77 -16.61
CA GLY A 76 13.78 12.97 -16.66
C GLY A 76 14.38 13.60 -15.39
N LEU A 77 13.69 13.47 -14.25
CA LEU A 77 14.15 13.99 -12.96
C LEU A 77 14.71 12.87 -12.09
N GLU A 78 15.94 13.06 -11.59
CA GLU A 78 16.56 12.16 -10.63
C GLU A 78 16.21 12.57 -9.19
N ALA A 79 15.45 11.73 -8.48
CA ALA A 79 15.16 11.94 -7.07
C ALA A 79 16.28 11.39 -6.18
N ARG A 80 16.68 12.14 -5.16
CA ARG A 80 17.60 11.67 -4.11
C ARG A 80 16.83 11.44 -2.82
N VAL A 81 17.13 10.35 -2.12
CA VAL A 81 16.46 9.90 -0.89
C VAL A 81 17.46 9.77 0.27
N PRO A 82 17.96 10.87 0.86
CA PRO A 82 19.06 10.84 1.84
C PRO A 82 18.79 9.97 3.08
N PHE A 83 17.53 9.78 3.46
CA PHE A 83 17.16 8.90 4.57
C PHE A 83 17.39 7.41 4.29
N LEU A 84 17.68 7.04 3.05
CA LEU A 84 18.01 5.67 2.63
C LEU A 84 19.50 5.48 2.33
N ASP A 85 20.34 6.44 2.73
CA ASP A 85 21.79 6.23 2.76
C ASP A 85 22.13 5.03 3.65
N HIS A 86 23.01 4.15 3.18
CA HIS A 86 23.26 2.88 3.86
C HIS A 86 23.91 3.07 5.24
N GLU A 87 24.81 4.03 5.40
CA GLU A 87 25.43 4.32 6.71
C GLU A 87 24.39 4.86 7.69
N PHE A 88 23.50 5.73 7.21
CA PHE A 88 22.40 6.23 8.03
C PHE A 88 21.42 5.12 8.43
N VAL A 89 21.05 4.24 7.50
CA VAL A 89 20.12 3.13 7.77
C VAL A 89 20.74 2.12 8.74
N GLU A 90 22.02 1.78 8.57
CA GLU A 90 22.77 0.90 9.49
C GLU A 90 22.79 1.49 10.92
N LEU A 91 23.08 2.78 11.06
CA LEU A 91 23.04 3.47 12.34
C LEU A 91 21.61 3.50 12.94
N ALA A 92 20.61 3.79 12.12
CA ALA A 92 19.22 3.80 12.56
C ALA A 92 18.75 2.40 13.00
N ALA A 93 19.27 1.33 12.37
CA ALA A 93 18.98 -0.04 12.75
C ALA A 93 19.49 -0.38 14.15
N THR A 94 20.66 0.13 14.55
CA THR A 94 21.22 -0.09 15.91
C THR A 94 20.51 0.72 17.01
N CYS A 95 19.65 1.67 16.65
CA CYS A 95 18.95 2.51 17.62
C CYS A 95 17.88 1.70 18.40
N PRO A 96 17.86 1.76 19.75
CA PRO A 96 16.84 1.10 20.56
C PRO A 96 15.41 1.47 20.15
N ALA A 97 14.51 0.48 20.16
CA ALA A 97 13.13 0.65 19.72
C ALA A 97 12.38 1.74 20.51
N GLU A 98 12.67 1.87 21.81
CA GLU A 98 12.03 2.85 22.70
C GLU A 98 12.31 4.28 22.24
N LEU A 99 13.51 4.56 21.73
CA LEU A 99 13.89 5.87 21.20
C LEU A 99 13.22 6.16 19.86
N LYS A 100 13.02 5.14 19.03
CA LYS A 100 12.27 5.26 17.76
C LYS A 100 10.79 5.56 18.03
N LEU A 101 10.21 4.92 19.04
CA LEU A 101 8.79 5.01 19.41
C LEU A 101 8.44 6.19 20.32
N ALA A 102 9.42 6.80 20.99
CA ALA A 102 9.21 7.97 21.82
C ALA A 102 8.48 9.11 21.07
N HIS A 103 7.73 9.94 21.80
CA HIS A 103 6.93 11.04 21.26
C HIS A 103 5.89 10.61 20.21
N GLY A 104 5.32 9.41 20.36
CA GLY A 104 4.35 8.84 19.42
C GLY A 104 4.97 8.43 18.07
N GLY A 105 6.28 8.15 18.05
CA GLY A 105 7.05 7.80 16.87
C GLY A 105 7.99 8.90 16.40
N LYS A 106 9.06 8.47 15.72
CA LYS A 106 10.16 9.31 15.24
C LYS A 106 10.90 10.04 16.37
N GLY A 107 10.92 9.50 17.58
CA GLY A 107 11.43 10.20 18.78
C GLY A 107 12.87 10.70 18.62
N VAL A 108 13.80 9.78 18.34
CA VAL A 108 15.22 10.13 18.08
C VAL A 108 15.39 11.15 16.95
N LEU A 109 14.59 11.05 15.89
CA LEU A 109 14.63 11.98 14.76
C LEU A 109 14.11 13.37 15.16
N LYS A 110 13.02 13.44 15.92
CA LYS A 110 12.47 14.70 16.45
C LYS A 110 13.50 15.40 17.33
N GLU A 111 14.09 14.69 18.28
CA GLU A 111 15.10 15.25 19.19
C GLU A 111 16.35 15.73 18.46
N ALA A 112 16.86 14.96 17.49
CA ALA A 112 17.96 15.40 16.64
C ALA A 112 17.59 16.67 15.84
N SER A 113 16.36 16.75 15.34
CA SER A 113 15.87 17.87 14.52
C SER A 113 15.62 19.16 15.30
N ARG A 114 15.42 19.09 16.63
CA ARG A 114 15.18 20.29 17.49
C ARG A 114 16.33 21.29 17.47
N LYS A 115 17.53 20.85 17.08
CA LYS A 115 18.71 21.73 16.91
C LYS A 115 18.70 22.52 15.60
N LEU A 116 17.86 22.12 14.64
CA LEU A 116 17.86 22.65 13.27
C LEU A 116 16.55 23.36 12.91
N LEU A 117 15.42 22.92 13.46
CA LEU A 117 14.09 23.39 13.09
C LEU A 117 13.28 23.85 14.32
N PRO A 118 12.36 24.81 14.16
CA PRO A 118 11.46 25.21 15.24
C PRO A 118 10.56 24.06 15.70
N SER A 119 10.28 23.99 17.01
CA SER A 119 9.39 22.96 17.59
C SER A 119 8.01 22.92 16.93
N ALA A 120 7.47 24.06 16.48
CA ALA A 120 6.20 24.12 15.75
C ALA A 120 6.19 23.32 14.44
N ILE A 121 7.36 23.12 13.80
CA ILE A 121 7.50 22.27 12.61
C ILE A 121 7.64 20.80 13.01
N ILE A 122 8.43 20.52 14.05
CA ILE A 122 8.77 19.17 14.50
C ILE A 122 7.56 18.46 15.14
N ASP A 123 6.80 19.19 15.95
CA ASP A 123 5.68 18.68 16.72
C ASP A 123 4.34 18.80 15.98
N ARG A 124 4.35 19.26 14.72
CA ARG A 124 3.16 19.36 13.88
C ARG A 124 2.51 17.98 13.70
N THR A 125 1.19 17.93 13.81
CA THR A 125 0.40 16.73 13.48
C THR A 125 0.68 16.28 12.04
N LYS A 126 0.79 14.96 11.85
CA LYS A 126 1.02 14.35 10.53
C LYS A 126 -0.10 14.78 9.57
N GLY A 127 0.27 15.57 8.55
CA GLY A 127 -0.61 15.89 7.44
C GLY A 127 -0.72 14.70 6.49
N TYR A 128 -1.94 14.36 6.07
CA TYR A 128 -2.17 13.39 5.01
C TYR A 128 -1.97 14.07 3.64
N PHE A 129 -1.52 13.30 2.64
CA PHE A 129 -1.48 13.76 1.24
C PHE A 129 -2.69 13.18 0.50
N PRO A 130 -3.86 13.85 0.53
CA PRO A 130 -5.03 13.32 -0.13
C PRO A 130 -4.87 13.35 -1.64
N VAL A 131 -5.35 12.31 -2.31
CA VAL A 131 -5.66 12.33 -3.74
C VAL A 131 -7.18 12.30 -3.85
N PRO A 132 -7.86 13.48 -3.86
CA PRO A 132 -9.32 13.53 -3.64
C PRO A 132 -10.13 12.74 -4.66
N GLY A 133 -9.71 12.73 -5.93
CA GLY A 133 -10.43 12.08 -7.03
C GLY A 133 -10.62 10.58 -6.85
N ILE A 134 -9.64 9.89 -6.25
CA ILE A 134 -9.73 8.44 -6.00
C ILE A 134 -10.35 8.11 -4.63
N ARG A 135 -10.47 9.12 -3.75
CA ARG A 135 -11.16 8.98 -2.47
C ARG A 135 -12.67 9.13 -2.65
N HIS A 136 -13.13 10.05 -3.50
CA HIS A 136 -14.55 10.23 -3.80
C HIS A 136 -14.76 10.13 -5.31
N LEU A 137 -15.22 8.97 -5.76
CA LEU A 137 -15.44 8.66 -7.18
C LEU A 137 -16.67 9.42 -7.68
N HIS A 138 -16.46 10.25 -8.70
CA HIS A 138 -17.48 11.02 -9.40
C HIS A 138 -16.99 11.39 -10.80
N GLY A 139 -17.92 11.74 -11.69
CA GLY A 139 -17.61 12.15 -13.06
C GLY A 139 -16.70 11.15 -13.79
N GLU A 140 -15.72 11.68 -14.52
CA GLU A 140 -14.79 10.91 -15.36
C GLU A 140 -14.07 9.78 -14.61
N VAL A 141 -13.77 9.95 -13.32
CA VAL A 141 -13.11 8.89 -12.53
C VAL A 141 -14.06 7.72 -12.27
N LEU A 142 -15.34 7.99 -12.01
CA LEU A 142 -16.33 6.94 -11.83
C LEU A 142 -16.65 6.25 -13.16
N ASP A 143 -16.65 7.00 -14.26
CA ASP A 143 -16.83 6.43 -15.60
C ASP A 143 -15.66 5.52 -15.98
N LEU A 144 -14.41 5.93 -15.72
CA LEU A 144 -13.22 5.09 -15.88
C LEU A 144 -13.32 3.78 -15.08
N VAL A 145 -13.76 3.86 -13.83
CA VAL A 145 -13.98 2.70 -12.96
C VAL A 145 -15.05 1.76 -13.55
N ARG A 146 -16.12 2.34 -14.11
CA ARG A 146 -17.21 1.59 -14.75
C ARG A 146 -16.71 0.87 -15.99
N ASP A 147 -15.94 1.54 -16.83
CA ASP A 147 -15.40 0.98 -18.07
C ASP A 147 -14.42 -0.17 -17.77
N ALA A 148 -13.52 0.02 -16.80
CA ALA A 148 -12.57 -1.01 -16.39
C ALA A 148 -13.29 -2.30 -15.95
N LEU A 149 -14.23 -2.19 -14.99
CA LEU A 149 -14.91 -3.34 -14.39
C LEU A 149 -15.98 -3.98 -15.28
N ASN A 150 -16.48 -3.28 -16.31
CA ASN A 150 -17.47 -3.82 -17.25
C ASN A 150 -16.89 -4.24 -18.60
N SER A 151 -15.56 -4.14 -18.78
CA SER A 151 -14.89 -4.60 -19.99
C SER A 151 -15.06 -6.10 -20.21
N ASP A 152 -14.93 -6.54 -21.47
CA ASP A 152 -14.97 -7.96 -21.81
C ASP A 152 -13.82 -8.71 -21.12
N SER A 153 -12.62 -8.14 -21.06
CA SER A 153 -11.48 -8.69 -20.31
C SER A 153 -11.82 -8.95 -18.83
N ALA A 154 -12.48 -8.01 -18.16
CA ALA A 154 -12.89 -8.16 -16.76
C ALA A 154 -13.90 -9.31 -16.58
N ARG A 155 -14.88 -9.38 -17.49
CA ARG A 155 -15.94 -10.40 -17.46
C ARG A 155 -15.40 -11.79 -17.76
N ASP A 156 -14.57 -11.92 -18.78
CA ASP A 156 -13.98 -13.20 -19.20
C ASP A 156 -13.07 -13.79 -18.12
N ARG A 157 -12.34 -12.94 -17.38
CA ARG A 157 -11.50 -13.37 -16.26
C ARG A 157 -12.31 -13.89 -15.07
N ALA A 158 -13.54 -13.41 -14.93
CA ALA A 158 -14.47 -13.80 -13.87
C ALA A 158 -13.86 -13.75 -12.46
N LEU A 159 -12.94 -12.78 -12.22
CA LEU A 159 -12.18 -12.67 -10.97
C LEU A 159 -13.06 -12.22 -9.81
N TYR A 160 -13.98 -11.29 -10.05
CA TYR A 160 -14.85 -10.71 -9.04
C TYR A 160 -16.23 -11.35 -9.03
N ARG A 161 -16.87 -11.41 -7.86
CA ARG A 161 -18.28 -11.80 -7.77
C ARG A 161 -19.15 -10.67 -8.33
N PRO A 162 -20.03 -10.93 -9.32
CA PRO A 162 -20.88 -9.89 -9.92
C PRO A 162 -21.68 -9.12 -8.86
N GLU A 163 -22.25 -9.81 -7.89
CA GLU A 163 -23.09 -9.21 -6.85
C GLU A 163 -22.30 -8.26 -5.95
N ALA A 164 -21.03 -8.59 -5.67
CA ALA A 164 -20.16 -7.73 -4.86
C ALA A 164 -19.78 -6.45 -5.61
N VAL A 165 -19.50 -6.55 -6.91
CA VAL A 165 -19.20 -5.40 -7.76
C VAL A 165 -20.44 -4.51 -7.94
N GLU A 166 -21.62 -5.11 -8.15
CA GLU A 166 -22.89 -4.39 -8.23
C GLU A 166 -23.20 -3.61 -6.95
N GLN A 167 -22.99 -4.20 -5.77
CA GLN A 167 -23.14 -3.52 -4.48
C GLN A 167 -22.20 -2.32 -4.35
N LEU A 168 -20.95 -2.46 -4.75
CA LEU A 168 -19.99 -1.35 -4.74
C LEU A 168 -20.41 -0.24 -5.72
N PHE A 169 -20.99 -0.56 -6.87
CA PHE A 169 -21.52 0.45 -7.81
C PHE A 169 -22.80 1.12 -7.33
N ALA A 170 -23.65 0.43 -6.56
CA ALA A 170 -24.86 1.01 -6.00
C ALA A 170 -24.54 2.14 -5.00
N ALA A 171 -23.42 2.03 -4.29
CA ALA A 171 -22.93 3.00 -3.33
C ALA A 171 -21.41 3.28 -3.45
N PRO A 172 -20.95 3.93 -4.56
CA PRO A 172 -19.53 4.03 -4.95
C PRO A 172 -18.57 4.64 -3.93
N ASN A 173 -19.10 5.34 -2.93
CA ASN A 173 -18.33 6.14 -1.99
C ASN A 173 -18.55 5.75 -0.51
N GLU A 174 -19.42 4.78 -0.24
CA GLU A 174 -19.78 4.38 1.12
C GLU A 174 -18.77 3.41 1.73
N THR A 175 -18.40 2.35 1.01
CA THR A 175 -17.50 1.33 1.54
C THR A 175 -16.05 1.83 1.60
N ARG A 176 -15.51 1.85 2.82
CA ARG A 176 -14.12 2.19 3.11
C ARG A 176 -13.37 1.00 3.66
N THR A 177 -12.13 0.86 3.24
CA THR A 177 -11.22 -0.16 3.79
C THR A 177 -10.71 0.24 5.18
N THR A 178 -9.99 -0.67 5.85
CA THR A 178 -9.41 -0.41 7.17
C THR A 178 -8.50 0.82 7.17
N LEU A 179 -7.75 1.08 6.09
CA LEU A 179 -6.90 2.26 5.97
C LEU A 179 -7.61 3.47 5.34
N GLY A 180 -8.93 3.37 5.14
CA GLY A 180 -9.78 4.47 4.66
C GLY A 180 -9.73 4.70 3.16
N SER A 181 -9.27 3.74 2.36
CA SER A 181 -9.33 3.79 0.89
C SER A 181 -10.77 3.61 0.40
N ASN A 182 -11.07 4.10 -0.81
CA ASN A 182 -12.33 3.77 -1.49
C ASN A 182 -12.26 2.31 -1.98
N ALA A 183 -13.21 1.48 -1.56
CA ALA A 183 -13.21 0.06 -1.89
C ALA A 183 -13.39 -0.22 -3.38
N LEU A 184 -14.31 0.49 -4.04
CA LEU A 184 -14.58 0.35 -5.47
C LEU A 184 -13.36 0.75 -6.31
N TRP A 185 -12.68 1.84 -5.92
CA TRP A 185 -11.45 2.28 -6.57
C TRP A 185 -10.37 1.20 -6.54
N GLN A 186 -10.17 0.51 -5.41
CA GLN A 186 -9.14 -0.53 -5.32
C GLN A 186 -9.42 -1.73 -6.22
N VAL A 187 -10.68 -2.16 -6.29
CA VAL A 187 -11.12 -3.24 -7.18
C VAL A 187 -10.85 -2.84 -8.63
N ALA A 188 -11.28 -1.63 -9.01
CA ALA A 188 -11.02 -1.10 -10.35
C ALA A 188 -9.54 -0.90 -10.66
N LEU A 189 -8.73 -0.48 -9.69
CA LEU A 189 -7.29 -0.29 -9.86
C LEU A 189 -6.57 -1.61 -10.17
N LEU A 190 -6.93 -2.67 -9.46
CA LEU A 190 -6.42 -4.01 -9.76
C LEU A 190 -6.83 -4.44 -11.17
N GLU A 191 -8.08 -4.24 -11.55
CA GLU A 191 -8.58 -4.60 -12.87
C GLU A 191 -7.88 -3.82 -14.00
N MET A 192 -7.72 -2.50 -13.85
CA MET A 192 -6.98 -1.67 -14.81
C MET A 192 -5.52 -2.12 -14.95
N TRP A 193 -4.89 -2.53 -13.84
CA TRP A 193 -3.54 -3.09 -13.88
C TRP A 193 -3.51 -4.43 -14.64
N LEU A 194 -4.45 -5.34 -14.38
CA LEU A 194 -4.54 -6.63 -15.09
C LEU A 194 -4.72 -6.44 -16.60
N GLN A 195 -5.62 -5.55 -17.02
CA GLN A 195 -5.82 -5.22 -18.43
C GLN A 195 -4.57 -4.63 -19.08
N THR A 196 -3.85 -3.76 -18.35
CA THR A 196 -2.58 -3.21 -18.83
C THR A 196 -1.55 -4.31 -19.04
N MET A 197 -1.45 -5.26 -18.11
CA MET A 197 -0.53 -6.40 -18.23
C MET A 197 -0.88 -7.34 -19.38
N GLU A 198 -2.16 -7.52 -19.69
CA GLU A 198 -2.62 -8.25 -20.87
C GLU A 198 -2.27 -7.53 -22.17
N GLY A 199 -2.50 -6.22 -22.24
CA GLY A 199 -2.12 -5.39 -23.39
C GLY A 199 -0.61 -5.42 -23.67
N ILE A 200 0.22 -5.42 -22.63
CA ILE A 200 1.68 -5.59 -22.74
C ILE A 200 2.04 -6.97 -23.31
N ARG A 201 1.34 -8.03 -22.90
CA ARG A 201 1.59 -9.40 -23.37
C ARG A 201 1.19 -9.60 -24.84
N VAL A 202 0.12 -8.96 -25.30
CA VAL A 202 -0.30 -9.02 -26.71
C VAL A 202 0.62 -8.19 -27.62
N GLY A 203 1.28 -7.15 -27.10
CA GLY A 203 2.27 -6.34 -27.81
C GLY A 203 3.66 -6.97 -27.97
N GLY A 204 3.93 -8.12 -27.33
CA GLY A 204 5.25 -8.78 -27.31
C GLY A 204 5.55 -9.72 -28.49
N SER A 205 4.70 -9.78 -29.52
CA SER A 205 4.95 -10.57 -30.73
C SER A 205 4.88 -9.72 -31.99
N ARG A 206 5.93 -8.92 -32.21
CA ARG A 206 6.39 -8.46 -33.54
C ARG A 206 7.70 -7.67 -33.37
N GLY A 207 8.81 -8.29 -33.73
CA GLY A 207 10.16 -7.73 -33.73
C GLY A 207 11.20 -8.81 -33.53
#